data_AF-A0A356E3M4-F1
#
_entry.id   AF-A0A356E3M4-F1
#
_cell.length_a   1.000
_cell.length_b   1.000
_cell.length_c   1.000
_cell.angle_alpha   90.00
_cell.angle_beta   90.00
_cell.angle_gamma   90.00
#
_symmetry.space_group_name_H-M   'P 1'
#
loop_
_entity.id
_entity.type
_entity.pdbx_description
1 polymer ?
#
loop_
_entity_poly.entity_id
_entity_poly.type
_entity_poly.pdbx_seq_one_letter_code
_entity_poly.pdbx_strand_id
1 'polypeptide(L)'
;MFIRCMIRNMYSFGEEKEFNMIPAPRFTRLKGHVYQKQGVELLKMASLYGANGAGKSNLLHALSFLRRIVVASDLPSTMVLRRIKHFHATEVPSALAVEFISSDVPYIYALEFSDQSVLKEELYISGLGKKDDTLVFERITDDKFKTKLTFSDAFEKHP
;
A
#
# COMPACT_ATOMS: atom_id res chain seq x y z
N MET A 1 -11.45 5.31 -4.04
CA MET A 1 -11.08 6.43 -3.15
C MET A 1 -9.92 6.01 -2.28
N PHE A 2 -8.82 6.76 -2.29
CA PHE A 2 -7.63 6.47 -1.50
C PHE A 2 -7.88 6.78 -0.01
N ILE A 3 -7.46 5.90 0.89
CA ILE A 3 -7.51 6.10 2.35
C ILE A 3 -6.11 6.39 2.88
N ARG A 4 -5.18 5.45 2.68
CA ARG A 4 -3.80 5.58 3.16
C ARG A 4 -2.83 4.72 2.37
N CYS A 5 -1.54 4.99 2.54
CA CYS A 5 -0.47 4.13 2.12
C CYS A 5 0.60 3.99 3.21
N MET A 6 1.22 2.82 3.26
CA MET A 6 2.34 2.50 4.14
C MET A 6 3.55 2.15 3.28
N ILE A 7 4.69 2.75 3.61
CA ILE A 7 5.95 2.56 2.88
C ILE A 7 7.03 2.21 3.89
N ARG A 8 7.77 1.13 3.65
CA ARG A 8 8.92 0.71 4.45
C ARG A 8 10.10 0.37 3.56
N ASN A 9 11.29 0.77 3.99
CA ASN A 9 12.57 0.45 3.35
C ASN A 9 12.58 0.71 1.83
N MET A 10 12.11 1.89 1.41
CA MET A 10 12.03 2.26 0.00
C MET A 10 12.38 3.75 -0.21
N TYR A 11 13.19 4.05 -1.21
CA TYR A 11 13.71 5.37 -1.55
C TYR A 11 14.36 6.06 -0.34
N SER A 12 13.77 7.15 0.16
CA SER A 12 14.20 7.88 1.36
C SER A 12 13.49 7.44 2.64
N PHE A 13 12.63 6.42 2.57
CA PHE A 13 11.90 5.88 3.72
C PHE A 13 12.62 4.62 4.23
N GLY A 14 13.42 4.76 5.28
CA GLY A 14 14.04 3.61 5.95
C GLY A 14 13.00 2.87 6.81
N GLU A 15 12.60 3.52 7.91
CA GLU A 15 11.50 3.07 8.76
C GLU A 15 10.14 3.18 8.06
N GLU A 16 9.17 2.41 8.55
CA GLU A 16 7.80 2.47 8.07
C GLU A 16 7.19 3.87 8.27
N LYS A 17 6.55 4.38 7.22
CA LYS A 17 5.82 5.65 7.23
C LYS A 17 4.43 5.46 6.64
N GLU A 18 3.45 6.09 7.30
CA GLU A 18 2.08 6.16 6.83
C GLU A 18 1.76 7.57 6.30
N PHE A 19 1.07 7.63 5.17
CA PHE A 19 0.34 8.81 4.72
C PHE A 19 -1.14 8.45 4.62
N ASN A 20 -2.02 9.21 5.27
CA ASN A 20 -3.46 8.97 5.26
C ASN A 20 -4.29 10.24 5.00
N MET A 21 -5.52 10.02 4.54
CA MET A 21 -6.52 11.05 4.26
C MET A 21 -7.56 11.17 5.40
N ILE A 22 -7.29 10.60 6.57
CA ILE A 22 -8.24 10.59 7.69
C ILE A 22 -8.16 11.97 8.38
N PRO A 23 -9.29 12.69 8.53
CA PRO A 23 -9.27 13.99 9.20
C PRO A 23 -8.90 13.82 10.67
N ALA A 24 -8.15 14.79 11.21
CA ALA A 24 -7.87 14.79 12.64
C ALA A 24 -9.18 15.04 13.41
N PRO A 25 -9.55 14.20 14.40
CA PRO A 25 -10.84 14.28 15.10
C PRO A 25 -11.12 15.65 15.74
N ARG A 26 -10.06 16.37 16.11
CA ARG A 26 -10.13 17.72 16.71
C ARG A 26 -10.60 18.82 15.76
N PHE A 27 -10.59 18.60 14.44
CA PHE A 27 -10.96 19.60 13.46
C PHE A 27 -12.30 19.27 12.80
N THR A 28 -13.37 19.87 13.31
CA THR A 28 -14.75 19.62 12.85
C THR A 28 -15.28 20.70 11.89
N ARG A 29 -14.47 21.72 11.61
CA ARG A 29 -14.79 22.81 10.67
C ARG A 29 -14.70 22.32 9.22
N LEU A 30 -15.37 23.01 8.30
CA LEU A 30 -15.33 22.73 6.86
C LEU A 30 -15.81 21.31 6.50
N LYS A 31 -16.96 20.89 7.04
CA LYS A 31 -17.58 19.58 6.72
C LYS A 31 -17.72 19.30 5.21
N GLY A 32 -17.86 20.33 4.39
CA GLY A 32 -17.87 20.22 2.93
C GLY A 32 -16.55 19.74 2.29
N HIS A 33 -15.44 19.70 3.04
CA HIS A 33 -14.13 19.21 2.61
C HIS A 33 -13.86 17.75 3.00
N VAL A 34 -14.88 17.05 3.48
CA VAL A 34 -14.81 15.65 3.88
C VAL A 34 -15.82 14.84 3.05
N TYR A 35 -15.40 13.67 2.60
CA TYR A 35 -16.29 12.62 2.09
C TYR A 35 -16.70 11.70 3.24
N GLN A 36 -17.95 11.24 3.21
CA GLN A 36 -18.46 10.19 4.09
C GLN A 36 -18.68 8.94 3.24
N LYS A 37 -17.87 7.89 3.45
CA LYS A 37 -17.95 6.64 2.68
C LYS A 37 -17.69 5.45 3.57
N GLN A 38 -18.55 4.43 3.49
CA GLN A 38 -18.42 3.20 4.30
C GLN A 38 -18.19 3.46 5.80
N GLY A 39 -18.80 4.54 6.32
CA GLY A 39 -18.66 4.95 7.71
C GLY A 39 -17.28 5.49 8.09
N VAL A 40 -16.40 5.81 7.13
CA VAL A 40 -15.16 6.55 7.37
C VAL A 40 -15.22 7.95 6.75
N GLU A 41 -14.57 8.88 7.44
CA GLU A 41 -14.39 10.25 6.99
C GLU A 41 -13.07 10.36 6.22
N LEU A 42 -13.10 10.94 5.01
CA LEU A 42 -11.90 11.11 4.19
C LEU A 42 -11.80 12.55 3.68
N LEU A 43 -10.63 13.15 3.81
CA LEU A 43 -10.33 14.47 3.25
C LEU A 43 -10.44 14.45 1.71
N LYS A 44 -11.00 15.52 1.14
CA LYS A 44 -11.08 15.68 -0.33
C LYS A 44 -9.74 16.05 -0.97
N MET A 45 -8.82 16.59 -0.19
CA MET A 45 -7.55 17.13 -0.65
C MET A 45 -6.50 17.01 0.45
N ALA A 46 -5.26 16.75 0.05
CA ALA A 46 -4.08 16.84 0.91
C ALA A 46 -3.00 17.65 0.19
N SER A 47 -2.13 18.28 0.98
CA SER A 47 -0.98 19.01 0.46
C SER A 47 0.28 18.57 1.20
N LEU A 48 1.34 18.28 0.46
CA LEU A 48 2.60 17.77 0.98
C LEU A 48 3.65 18.89 0.96
N TYR A 49 4.09 19.32 2.14
CA TYR A 49 5.12 20.34 2.33
C TYR A 49 6.31 19.79 3.10
N GLY A 50 7.49 20.36 2.87
CA GLY A 50 8.73 19.95 3.54
C GLY A 50 9.97 20.40 2.76
N ALA A 51 11.13 20.31 3.40
CA ALA A 51 12.41 20.70 2.81
C ALA A 51 12.77 19.90 1.53
N ASN A 52 13.75 20.39 0.77
CA ASN A 52 14.33 19.63 -0.34
C ASN A 52 14.89 18.29 0.18
N GLY A 53 14.63 17.20 -0.54
CA GLY A 53 15.04 15.87 -0.11
C GLY A 53 14.20 15.22 0.99
N ALA A 54 13.16 15.88 1.53
CA ALA A 54 12.32 15.33 2.60
C ALA A 54 11.40 14.15 2.19
N GLY A 55 11.58 13.56 1.01
CA GLY A 55 10.83 12.38 0.57
C GLY A 55 9.47 12.64 -0.11
N LYS A 56 9.07 13.91 -0.32
CA LYS A 56 7.80 14.27 -0.96
C LYS A 56 7.60 13.60 -2.33
N SER A 57 8.57 13.72 -3.24
CA SER A 57 8.51 13.07 -4.55
C SER A 57 8.60 11.54 -4.43
N ASN A 58 9.35 11.03 -3.44
CA ASN A 58 9.49 9.60 -3.21
C ASN A 58 8.19 8.93 -2.77
N LEU A 59 7.32 9.63 -2.03
CA LEU A 59 5.96 9.16 -1.74
C LEU A 59 5.16 8.95 -3.04
N LEU A 60 5.27 9.87 -3.99
CA LEU A 60 4.60 9.74 -5.29
C LEU A 60 5.26 8.64 -6.16
N HIS A 61 6.58 8.50 -6.11
CA HIS A 61 7.30 7.43 -6.80
C HIS A 61 6.92 6.04 -6.26
N ALA A 62 6.71 5.93 -4.95
CA ALA A 62 6.20 4.71 -4.30
C ALA A 62 4.85 4.30 -4.88
N LEU A 63 3.87 5.22 -4.84
CA LEU A 63 2.53 4.95 -5.36
C LEU A 63 2.54 4.67 -6.87
N SER A 64 3.38 5.37 -7.64
CA SER A 64 3.57 5.12 -9.07
C SER A 64 4.16 3.72 -9.34
N PHE A 65 5.12 3.30 -8.53
CA PHE A 65 5.72 1.96 -8.60
C PHE A 65 4.68 0.88 -8.34
N LEU A 66 3.86 1.01 -7.29
CA LEU A 66 2.76 0.07 -7.04
C LEU A 66 1.82 -0.03 -8.23
N ARG A 67 1.38 1.12 -8.73
CA ARG A 67 0.44 1.18 -9.87
C ARG A 67 1.02 0.48 -11.10
N ARG A 68 2.32 0.62 -11.38
CA ARG A 68 2.97 -0.06 -12.51
C ARG A 68 2.90 -1.58 -12.37
N ILE A 69 3.18 -2.11 -11.19
CA ILE A 69 3.14 -3.56 -10.95
C ILE A 69 1.72 -4.07 -11.12
N VAL A 70 0.76 -3.44 -10.43
CA VAL A 70 -0.61 -3.95 -10.33
C VAL A 70 -1.40 -3.76 -11.63
N VAL A 71 -1.30 -2.57 -12.22
CA VAL A 71 -2.18 -2.18 -13.35
C VAL A 71 -1.54 -2.49 -14.70
N ALA A 72 -0.21 -2.32 -14.82
CA ALA A 72 0.47 -2.57 -16.08
C ALA A 72 1.05 -4.00 -16.16
N SER A 73 0.89 -4.81 -15.11
CA SER A 73 1.50 -6.14 -14.99
C SER A 73 3.01 -6.15 -15.28
N ASP A 74 3.66 -5.02 -15.00
CA ASP A 74 5.09 -4.81 -15.25
C ASP A 74 5.89 -5.28 -14.03
N LEU A 75 6.21 -6.57 -14.02
CA LEU A 75 7.04 -7.16 -12.97
C LEU A 75 8.44 -6.51 -12.99
N PRO A 76 8.87 -5.90 -11.87
CA PRO A 76 10.09 -5.13 -11.84
C PRO A 76 11.30 -6.05 -11.97
N SER A 77 12.26 -5.67 -12.82
CA SER A 77 13.55 -6.35 -12.86
C SER A 77 14.29 -6.23 -11.52
N THR A 78 15.22 -7.15 -11.27
CA THR A 78 16.11 -7.12 -10.09
C THR A 78 16.86 -5.79 -9.97
N MET A 79 17.26 -5.19 -11.10
CA MET A 79 17.90 -3.87 -11.11
C MET A 79 16.95 -2.77 -10.58
N VAL A 80 15.67 -2.82 -10.93
CA VAL A 80 14.67 -1.87 -10.44
C VAL A 80 14.45 -2.08 -8.94
N LEU A 81 14.29 -3.33 -8.49
CA LEU A 81 14.10 -3.67 -7.08
C LEU A 81 15.25 -3.15 -6.19
N ARG A 82 16.50 -3.31 -6.63
CA ARG A 82 17.67 -2.77 -5.92
C ARG A 82 17.69 -1.24 -5.87
N ARG A 83 17.23 -0.56 -6.92
CA ARG A 83 17.23 0.91 -7.00
C ARG A 83 16.17 1.56 -6.11
N ILE A 84 15.06 0.89 -5.88
CA ILE A 84 14.00 1.43 -5.02
C ILE A 84 14.29 1.20 -3.53
N LYS A 85 15.21 0.31 -3.16
CA LYS A 85 15.51 0.01 -1.75
C LYS A 85 16.17 1.19 -1.04
N HIS A 86 15.88 1.36 0.25
CA HIS A 86 16.55 2.40 1.03
C HIS A 86 18.00 2.01 1.31
N PHE A 87 18.91 2.97 1.12
CA PHE A 87 20.36 2.74 1.11
C PHE A 87 20.93 2.11 2.39
N HIS A 88 20.35 2.43 3.56
CA HIS A 88 20.86 1.96 4.86
C HIS A 88 20.22 0.67 5.38
N ALA A 89 19.25 0.08 4.68
CA ALA A 89 18.48 -1.07 5.18
C ALA A 89 18.53 -2.24 4.18
N THR A 90 19.74 -2.74 3.91
CA THR A 90 20.01 -3.77 2.88
C THR A 90 19.48 -5.16 3.21
N GLU A 91 19.29 -5.49 4.48
CA GLU A 91 18.84 -6.82 4.90
C GLU A 91 17.32 -6.90 5.17
N VAL A 92 16.64 -5.76 5.18
CA VAL A 92 15.20 -5.70 5.42
C VAL A 92 14.47 -5.77 4.07
N PRO A 93 13.33 -6.46 3.94
CA PRO A 93 12.48 -6.35 2.75
C PRO A 93 11.86 -4.95 2.62
N SER A 94 11.72 -4.47 1.39
CA SER A 94 10.90 -3.29 1.10
C SER A 94 9.43 -3.67 1.15
N ALA A 95 8.58 -2.80 1.67
CA ALA A 95 7.13 -3.05 1.70
C ALA A 95 6.35 -1.81 1.29
N LEU A 96 5.24 -2.06 0.60
CA LEU A 96 4.32 -1.03 0.13
C LEU A 96 2.89 -1.55 0.23
N ALA A 97 2.06 -0.82 0.97
CA ALA A 97 0.63 -1.12 1.08
C ALA A 97 -0.21 0.11 0.78
N VAL A 98 -1.40 -0.11 0.23
CA VAL A 98 -2.43 0.91 0.04
C VAL A 98 -3.77 0.39 0.55
N GLU A 99 -4.49 1.25 1.25
CA GLU A 99 -5.88 1.02 1.61
C GLU A 99 -6.76 1.99 0.83
N PHE A 100 -7.81 1.48 0.21
CA PHE A 100 -8.68 2.24 -0.67
C PHE A 100 -10.08 1.63 -0.76
N ILE A 101 -11.06 2.45 -1.11
CA ILE A 101 -12.44 2.04 -1.37
C ILE A 101 -12.66 1.93 -2.87
N SER A 102 -13.14 0.79 -3.37
CA SER A 102 -13.55 0.60 -4.76
C SER A 102 -14.93 -0.03 -4.78
N SER A 103 -15.84 0.50 -5.62
CA SER A 103 -17.24 0.04 -5.70
C SER A 103 -17.90 -0.12 -4.32
N ASP A 104 -17.67 0.87 -3.44
CA ASP A 104 -18.16 0.90 -2.05
C ASP A 104 -17.65 -0.25 -1.14
N VAL A 105 -16.64 -1.02 -1.56
CA VAL A 105 -15.94 -2.01 -0.73
C VAL A 105 -14.53 -1.49 -0.40
N PRO A 106 -14.12 -1.47 0.88
CA PRO A 106 -12.77 -1.09 1.27
C PRO A 106 -11.80 -2.28 1.14
N TYR A 107 -10.61 -2.02 0.63
CA TYR A 107 -9.57 -3.03 0.38
C TYR A 107 -8.22 -2.56 0.92
N ILE A 108 -7.38 -3.52 1.30
CA ILE A 108 -5.94 -3.35 1.52
C ILE A 108 -5.22 -4.19 0.49
N TYR A 109 -4.33 -3.57 -0.28
CA TYR A 109 -3.42 -4.28 -1.17
C TYR A 109 -1.98 -4.02 -0.73
N ALA A 110 -1.20 -5.08 -0.57
CA ALA A 110 0.17 -5.00 -0.06
C ALA A 110 1.15 -5.84 -0.89
N LEU A 111 2.37 -5.32 -1.03
CA LEU A 111 3.51 -6.00 -1.64
C LEU A 111 4.72 -5.92 -0.72
N GLU A 112 5.44 -7.03 -0.61
CA GLU A 112 6.75 -7.13 0.02
C GLU A 112 7.79 -7.61 -1.01
N PHE A 113 8.96 -6.97 -1.01
CA PHE A 113 9.99 -7.15 -2.02
C PHE A 113 11.34 -7.44 -1.40
N SER A 114 12.09 -8.33 -2.05
CA SER A 114 13.54 -8.43 -1.92
C SER A 114 14.22 -7.70 -3.07
N ASP A 115 15.55 -7.76 -3.08
CA ASP A 115 16.40 -7.24 -4.16
C ASP A 115 16.31 -8.09 -5.45
N GLN A 116 15.58 -9.21 -5.39
CA GLN A 116 15.52 -10.21 -6.45
C GLN A 116 14.10 -10.47 -6.95
N SER A 117 13.10 -10.38 -6.08
CA SER A 117 11.72 -10.78 -6.40
C SER A 117 10.70 -10.14 -5.46
N VAL A 118 9.44 -10.21 -5.87
CA VAL A 118 8.29 -10.03 -4.96
C VAL A 118 8.24 -11.26 -4.05
N LEU A 119 8.36 -11.03 -2.74
CA LEU A 119 8.29 -12.08 -1.72
C LEU A 119 6.84 -12.40 -1.35
N LYS A 120 6.02 -11.36 -1.24
CA LYS A 120 4.62 -11.47 -0.80
C LYS A 120 3.75 -10.47 -1.55
N GLU A 121 2.57 -10.92 -1.94
CA GLU A 121 1.49 -10.08 -2.48
C GLU A 121 0.19 -10.48 -1.81
N GLU A 122 -0.59 -9.51 -1.33
CA GLU A 122 -1.83 -9.80 -0.61
C GLU A 122 -2.92 -8.79 -0.94
N LEU A 123 -4.15 -9.28 -0.94
CA LEU A 123 -5.36 -8.48 -1.00
C LEU A 123 -6.29 -8.88 0.13
N TYR A 124 -6.75 -7.89 0.88
CA TYR A 124 -7.74 -8.02 1.94
C TYR A 124 -8.94 -7.13 1.66
N ILE A 125 -10.14 -7.54 2.09
CA ILE A 125 -11.25 -6.64 2.36
C ILE A 125 -10.96 -6.00 3.72
N SER A 126 -10.85 -4.68 3.74
CA SER A 126 -10.54 -3.92 4.95
C SER A 126 -11.74 -3.89 5.90
N GLY A 127 -11.52 -4.14 7.17
CA GLY A 127 -12.48 -3.88 8.24
C GLY A 127 -12.56 -2.41 8.65
N LEU A 128 -11.77 -1.52 8.01
CA LEU A 128 -11.64 -0.09 8.30
C LEU A 128 -11.30 0.20 9.78
N GLY A 129 -10.59 -0.73 10.43
CA GLY A 129 -10.29 -0.69 11.87
C GLY A 129 -11.50 -0.90 12.79
N LYS A 130 -12.67 -1.21 12.24
CA LYS A 130 -13.91 -1.50 13.00
C LYS A 130 -14.18 -2.99 13.14
N LYS A 131 -13.57 -3.80 12.28
CA LYS A 131 -13.64 -5.26 12.22
C LYS A 131 -12.28 -5.78 11.77
N ASP A 132 -12.11 -7.09 11.85
CA ASP A 132 -10.92 -7.74 11.30
C ASP A 132 -10.92 -7.68 9.76
N ASP A 133 -9.72 -7.57 9.19
CA ASP A 133 -9.52 -7.63 7.75
C ASP A 133 -9.73 -9.06 7.25
N THR A 134 -10.42 -9.21 6.12
CA THR A 134 -10.72 -10.53 5.53
C THR A 134 -9.82 -10.78 4.33
N LEU A 135 -9.01 -11.84 4.39
CA LEU A 135 -8.16 -12.24 3.27
C LEU A 135 -9.01 -12.53 2.02
N VAL A 136 -8.59 -12.00 0.87
CA VAL A 136 -9.13 -12.39 -0.45
C VAL A 136 -8.17 -13.38 -1.09
N PHE A 137 -6.90 -13.00 -1.21
CA PHE A 137 -5.83 -13.88 -1.65
C PHE A 137 -4.48 -13.45 -1.07
N GLU A 138 -3.56 -14.41 -1.02
CA GLU A 138 -2.15 -14.19 -0.81
C GLU A 138 -1.33 -14.96 -1.85
N ARG A 139 -0.23 -14.37 -2.30
CA ARG A 139 0.79 -15.02 -3.10
C ARG A 139 2.12 -14.91 -2.37
N ILE A 140 2.75 -16.04 -2.10
CA ILE A 140 4.06 -16.13 -1.43
C ILE A 140 5.06 -16.72 -2.42
N THR A 141 6.24 -16.11 -2.52
CA THR A 141 7.37 -16.60 -3.31
C THR A 141 8.44 -17.17 -2.39
N ASP A 142 8.83 -18.42 -2.61
CA ASP A 142 9.91 -19.05 -1.84
C ASP A 142 11.32 -18.63 -2.32
N ASP A 143 12.33 -19.10 -1.61
CA ASP A 143 13.76 -18.88 -1.90
C ASP A 143 14.21 -19.47 -3.25
N LYS A 144 13.42 -20.39 -3.82
CA LYS A 144 13.63 -21.00 -5.14
C LYS A 144 12.79 -20.32 -6.22
N PHE A 145 12.23 -19.15 -5.94
CA PHE A 145 11.36 -18.37 -6.82
C PHE A 145 10.08 -19.09 -7.25
N LYS A 146 9.63 -20.10 -6.50
CA LYS A 146 8.34 -20.73 -6.72
C LYS A 146 7.26 -19.93 -6.02
N THR A 147 6.20 -19.62 -6.75
CA THR A 147 5.05 -18.88 -6.23
C THR A 147 3.94 -19.83 -5.82
N LYS A 148 3.43 -19.69 -4.60
CA LYS A 148 2.20 -20.32 -4.12
C LYS A 148 1.12 -19.24 -4.00
N LEU A 149 -0.01 -19.45 -4.67
CA LEU A 149 -1.20 -18.60 -4.59
C LEU A 149 -2.25 -19.32 -3.73
N THR A 150 -2.74 -18.64 -2.71
CA THR A 150 -3.80 -19.13 -1.81
C THR A 150 -4.95 -18.13 -1.88
N PHE A 151 -6.17 -18.63 -2.09
CA PHE A 151 -7.39 -17.82 -1.96
C PHE A 151 -8.05 -18.11 -0.62
N SER A 152 -8.87 -17.18 -0.13
CA SER A 152 -9.71 -17.50 1.02
C SER A 152 -10.86 -18.43 0.63
N ASP A 153 -11.27 -19.30 1.56
CA ASP A 153 -12.40 -20.21 1.36
C ASP A 153 -13.69 -19.48 0.93
N ALA A 154 -13.86 -18.24 1.39
CA ALA A 154 -15.00 -17.40 1.03
C ALA A 154 -14.96 -16.97 -0.45
N PHE A 155 -13.76 -16.67 -0.97
CA PHE A 155 -13.56 -16.31 -2.37
C PHE A 155 -13.67 -17.54 -3.28
N GLU A 156 -13.12 -18.69 -2.88
CA GLU A 156 -13.19 -19.92 -3.69
C GLU A 156 -14.63 -20.43 -3.88
N LYS A 157 -15.51 -20.21 -2.90
CA LYS A 157 -16.93 -20.64 -2.98
C LYS A 157 -17.78 -19.72 -3.88
N HIS A 158 -17.37 -18.47 -4.08
CA HIS A 158 -18.10 -17.46 -4.84
C HIS A 158 -17.13 -16.56 -5.63
N PRO A 159 -16.55 -17.06 -6.73
CA PRO A 159 -15.56 -16.33 -7.55
C PRO A 159 -16.14 -15.13 -8.30
#